data_AF-A0A3M6GGX2-F1
#
_entry.id   AF-A0A3M6GGX2-F1
#
_cell.length_a   1.000
_cell.length_b   1.000
_cell.length_c   1.000
_cell.angle_alpha   90.00
_cell.angle_beta   90.00
_cell.angle_gamma   90.00
#
_symmetry.space_group_name_H-M   'P 1'
#
loop_
_entity.id
_entity.type
_entity.pdbx_description
1 polymer ?
#
loop_
_entity_poly.entity_id
_entity_poly.type
_entity_poly.pdbx_seq_one_letter_code
_entity_poly.pdbx_strand_id
1 'polypeptide(L)'
;MFQGCECAVAEVILKDLWTQPPKPFTEGDLIKAMKNVAKLVEDPLLKQKLKDTTGIGTEATRAGIIQGLLDRGYLTKQGKALCAAPAAFSLIDAVPRAIADPGTTAIWEQALDMVQSGEMSLEEFVAKQAAWMSKQVSRCVGMRMSISGPASPAGVAPPWKKKRKTAKRSTATSSAATGTAAKKPRRTARPAAR
;
A
#
# COMPACT_ATOMS: atom_id res chain seq x y z
N MET A 1 -0.80 19.60 48.87
CA MET A 1 -1.38 20.82 48.28
C MET A 1 -2.82 20.53 47.93
N PHE A 2 -3.75 21.42 48.29
CA PHE A 2 -5.17 21.28 47.96
C PHE A 2 -5.54 22.35 46.92
N GLN A 3 -6.56 22.09 46.11
CA GLN A 3 -7.07 23.06 45.15
C GLN A 3 -7.49 24.35 45.89
N GLY A 4 -6.94 25.50 45.49
CA GLY A 4 -7.16 26.80 46.17
C GLY A 4 -6.02 27.28 47.08
N CYS A 5 -4.93 26.52 47.22
CA CYS A 5 -3.72 27.03 47.90
C CYS A 5 -2.98 28.07 47.04
N GLU A 6 -2.73 29.24 47.61
CA GLU A 6 -1.86 30.25 47.01
C GLU A 6 -0.40 29.82 47.11
N CYS A 7 0.30 29.82 45.98
CA CYS A 7 1.72 29.47 45.89
C CYS A 7 2.50 30.66 45.33
N ALA A 8 3.53 31.10 46.05
CA ALA A 8 4.43 32.13 45.55
C ALA A 8 5.35 31.54 44.47
N VAL A 9 5.47 32.23 43.34
CA VAL A 9 6.43 31.86 42.28
C VAL A 9 7.83 32.13 42.81
N ALA A 10 8.61 31.07 43.01
CA ALA A 10 9.96 31.19 43.58
C ALA A 10 10.98 31.72 42.57
N GLU A 11 10.84 31.36 41.29
CA GLU A 11 11.78 31.75 40.24
C GLU A 11 11.10 31.72 38.87
N VAL A 12 11.48 32.65 37.99
CA VAL A 12 11.05 32.68 36.58
C VAL A 12 12.29 32.59 35.71
N ILE A 13 12.38 31.52 34.91
CA ILE A 13 13.49 31.30 33.97
C ILE A 13 12.97 31.51 32.55
N LEU A 14 13.50 32.53 31.86
CA LEU A 14 13.26 32.73 30.44
C LEU A 14 14.08 31.70 29.64
N LYS A 15 13.38 30.91 28.82
CA LYS A 15 13.99 29.93 27.91
C LYS A 15 13.85 30.41 26.48
N ASP A 16 14.97 30.79 25.88
CA ASP A 16 15.05 31.01 24.45
C ASP A 16 15.04 29.67 23.72
N LEU A 17 14.01 29.45 22.90
CA LEU A 17 13.82 28.23 22.14
C LEU A 17 13.70 28.56 20.65
N TRP A 18 14.26 27.68 19.83
CA TRP A 18 14.22 27.77 18.38
C TRP A 18 13.41 26.59 17.81
N THR A 19 12.60 26.86 16.79
CA THR A 19 11.93 25.79 16.04
C THR A 19 12.97 25.00 15.26
N GLN A 20 12.85 23.68 15.27
CA GLN A 20 13.69 22.82 14.44
C GLN A 20 12.92 22.37 13.19
N PRO A 21 13.62 22.18 12.06
CA PRO A 21 13.00 21.61 10.88
C PRO A 21 12.48 20.19 11.17
N PRO A 22 11.45 19.72 10.42
CA PRO A 22 10.96 18.36 10.57
C PRO A 22 12.07 17.33 10.39
N LYS A 23 12.01 16.26 11.18
CA LYS A 23 12.97 15.16 11.07
C LYS A 23 12.80 14.46 9.71
N PRO A 24 13.90 14.08 9.03
CA PRO A 24 13.84 13.27 7.83
C PRO A 24 13.11 11.95 8.10
N PHE A 25 12.37 11.46 7.10
CA PHE A 25 11.72 10.16 7.20
C PHE A 25 12.74 9.03 7.24
N THR A 26 12.59 8.08 8.16
CA THR A 26 13.16 6.74 8.02
C THR A 26 12.15 5.82 7.31
N GLU A 27 12.57 4.59 6.99
CA GLU A 27 11.67 3.58 6.44
C GLU A 27 10.49 3.27 7.39
N GLY A 28 10.76 3.18 8.69
CA GLY A 28 9.71 3.00 9.70
C GLY A 28 8.77 4.20 9.81
N ASP A 29 9.31 5.42 9.74
CA ASP A 29 8.49 6.64 9.76
C ASP A 29 7.60 6.72 8.52
N LEU A 30 8.12 6.33 7.35
CA LEU A 30 7.35 6.33 6.10
C LEU A 30 6.23 5.29 6.14
N ILE A 31 6.49 4.07 6.63
CA ILE A 31 5.43 3.06 6.85
C ILE A 31 4.36 3.59 7.80
N LYS A 32 4.77 4.25 8.88
CA LYS A 32 3.86 4.88 9.83
C LYS A 32 3.05 6.01 9.17
N ALA A 33 3.66 6.79 8.28
CA ALA A 33 2.97 7.82 7.51
C ALA A 33 1.94 7.21 6.54
N MET A 34 2.29 6.14 5.83
CA MET A 34 1.37 5.41 4.95
C MET A 34 0.14 4.88 5.71
N LYS A 35 0.34 4.36 6.94
CA LYS A 35 -0.76 3.93 7.83
C LYS A 35 -1.66 5.11 8.27
N ASN A 36 -1.06 6.27 8.51
CA ASN A 36 -1.75 7.44 9.05
C ASN A 36 -2.05 8.51 7.99
N VAL A 37 -2.08 8.12 6.70
CA VAL A 37 -2.22 9.04 5.57
C VAL A 37 -3.52 9.84 5.61
N ALA A 38 -4.54 9.32 6.31
CA ALA A 38 -5.80 10.01 6.60
C ALA A 38 -5.62 11.41 7.23
N LYS A 39 -4.48 11.68 7.90
CA LYS A 39 -4.17 13.01 8.43
C LYS A 39 -3.96 14.08 7.36
N LEU A 40 -3.63 13.66 6.14
CA LEU A 40 -3.36 14.54 5.00
C LEU A 40 -4.63 14.81 4.16
N VAL A 41 -5.76 14.22 4.54
CA VAL A 41 -7.05 14.40 3.86
C VAL A 41 -7.94 15.31 4.70
N GLU A 42 -8.51 16.32 4.06
CA GLU A 42 -9.38 17.32 4.68
C GLU A 42 -10.82 16.83 4.79
N ASP A 43 -11.32 16.14 3.76
CA ASP A 43 -12.69 15.61 3.73
C ASP A 43 -12.90 14.57 4.86
N PRO A 44 -13.85 14.82 5.79
CA PRO A 44 -14.11 13.91 6.91
C PRO A 44 -14.52 12.50 6.50
N LEU A 45 -15.27 12.34 5.40
CA LEU A 45 -15.75 11.04 4.93
C LEU A 45 -14.60 10.22 4.35
N LEU A 46 -13.80 10.82 3.48
CA LEU A 46 -12.62 10.17 2.89
C LEU A 46 -11.57 9.85 3.96
N LYS A 47 -11.40 10.75 4.94
CA LYS A 47 -10.54 10.55 6.10
C LYS A 47 -10.98 9.37 6.94
N GLN A 48 -12.29 9.22 7.19
CA GLN A 48 -12.82 8.07 7.92
C GLN A 48 -12.54 6.78 7.14
N LYS A 49 -12.81 6.79 5.84
CA LYS A 49 -12.57 5.62 4.99
C LYS A 49 -11.12 5.14 5.02
N LEU A 50 -10.16 6.08 4.93
CA LEU A 50 -8.73 5.75 5.05
C LEU A 50 -8.33 5.25 6.44
N LYS A 51 -9.04 5.62 7.51
CA LYS A 51 -8.77 5.04 8.84
C LYS A 51 -9.27 3.60 8.90
N ASP A 52 -10.45 3.34 8.35
CA ASP A 52 -11.06 2.00 8.33
C ASP A 52 -10.20 1.01 7.54
N THR A 53 -9.64 1.44 6.41
CA THR A 53 -8.69 0.64 5.59
C THR A 53 -7.26 0.66 6.12
N THR A 54 -7.00 1.30 7.26
CA THR A 54 -5.67 1.42 7.87
C THR A 54 -4.64 2.14 6.99
N GLY A 55 -5.08 3.09 6.16
CA GLY A 55 -4.25 3.98 5.36
C GLY A 55 -4.07 3.54 3.91
N ILE A 56 -2.92 3.86 3.30
CA ILE A 56 -2.60 3.43 1.93
C ILE A 56 -1.76 2.15 1.93
N GLY A 57 -2.20 1.18 1.13
CA GLY A 57 -1.61 -0.15 1.05
C GLY A 57 -1.84 -0.98 2.32
N THR A 58 -1.65 -2.28 2.21
CA THR A 58 -1.78 -3.23 3.33
C THR A 58 -0.44 -3.41 4.04
N GLU A 59 -0.46 -3.88 5.29
CA GLU A 59 0.77 -4.17 6.06
C GLU A 59 1.78 -5.02 5.28
N ALA A 60 1.31 -6.04 4.58
CA ALA A 60 2.13 -6.95 3.79
C ALA A 60 2.78 -6.31 2.55
N THR A 61 2.27 -5.16 2.06
CA THR A 61 2.71 -4.56 0.79
C THR A 61 3.57 -3.31 0.96
N ARG A 62 3.49 -2.61 2.10
CA ARG A 62 4.17 -1.31 2.30
C ARG A 62 5.68 -1.39 2.17
N ALA A 63 6.32 -2.36 2.82
CA ALA A 63 7.77 -2.54 2.72
C ALA A 63 8.20 -2.81 1.27
N GLY A 64 7.44 -3.63 0.54
CA GLY A 64 7.70 -3.92 -0.87
C GLY A 64 7.55 -2.70 -1.78
N ILE A 65 6.59 -1.80 -1.51
CA ILE A 65 6.42 -0.55 -2.24
C ILE A 65 7.62 0.37 -2.01
N ILE A 66 8.06 0.55 -0.75
CA ILE A 66 9.22 1.39 -0.42
C ILE A 66 10.48 0.85 -1.08
N GLN A 67 10.70 -0.47 -1.02
CA GLN A 67 11.82 -1.11 -1.71
C GLN A 67 11.75 -0.89 -3.22
N GLY A 68 10.55 -0.98 -3.82
CA GLY A 68 10.36 -0.68 -5.23
C GLY A 68 10.69 0.77 -5.62
N LEU A 69 10.47 1.74 -4.73
CA LEU A 69 10.87 3.14 -4.95
C LEU A 69 12.38 3.35 -4.85
N LEU A 70 13.05 2.62 -3.95
CA LEU A 70 14.51 2.59 -3.84
C LEU A 70 15.15 1.95 -5.08
N ASP A 71 14.65 0.79 -5.50
CA ASP A 71 15.17 0.04 -6.66
C ASP A 71 15.04 0.85 -7.96
N ARG A 72 13.99 1.67 -8.07
CA ARG A 72 13.76 2.58 -9.21
C ARG A 72 14.55 3.90 -9.09
N GLY A 73 15.29 4.12 -8.01
CA GLY A 73 16.07 5.34 -7.82
C GLY A 73 15.25 6.60 -7.53
N TYR A 74 13.99 6.47 -7.11
CA TYR A 74 13.19 7.61 -6.64
C TYR A 74 13.50 7.97 -5.19
N LEU A 75 13.87 6.97 -4.38
CA LEU A 75 14.36 7.17 -3.03
C LEU A 75 15.82 6.76 -2.94
N THR A 76 16.55 7.41 -2.04
CA THR A 76 17.94 7.09 -1.67
C THR A 76 18.04 7.00 -0.15
N LYS A 77 18.95 6.14 0.34
CA LYS A 77 19.24 6.01 1.77
C LYS A 77 20.47 6.84 2.12
N GLN A 78 20.35 7.75 3.08
CA GLN A 78 21.46 8.47 3.72
C GLN A 78 21.54 8.03 5.19
N GLY A 79 22.35 7.01 5.46
CA GLY A 79 22.32 6.32 6.75
C GLY A 79 20.93 5.70 7.00
N LYS A 80 20.25 6.16 8.05
CA LYS A 80 18.88 5.73 8.39
C LYS A 80 17.78 6.56 7.71
N ALA A 81 18.13 7.72 7.16
CA ALA A 81 17.17 8.62 6.52
C ALA A 81 16.90 8.21 5.07
N LEU A 82 15.66 8.43 4.63
CA LEU A 82 15.21 8.35 3.24
C LEU A 82 15.15 9.75 2.65
N CYS A 83 15.74 9.91 1.48
CA CYS A 83 15.76 11.16 0.72
C CYS A 83 15.21 10.93 -0.69
N ALA A 84 14.34 11.83 -1.14
CA ALA A 84 13.85 11.84 -2.52
C ALA A 84 14.99 12.24 -3.47
N ALA A 85 15.12 11.51 -4.58
CA ALA A 85 16.08 11.83 -5.64
C ALA A 85 15.53 12.92 -6.59
N PRO A 86 16.38 13.60 -7.38
CA PRO A 86 15.93 14.57 -8.40
C PRO A 86 14.87 14.02 -9.36
N ALA A 87 15.00 12.75 -9.75
CA ALA A 87 14.03 12.07 -10.61
C ALA A 87 12.65 11.92 -9.94
N ALA A 88 12.59 11.81 -8.61
CA ALA A 88 11.36 11.71 -7.86
C ALA A 88 10.59 13.03 -7.85
N PHE A 89 11.28 14.16 -7.67
CA PHE A 89 10.67 15.49 -7.78
C PHE A 89 10.11 15.72 -9.18
N SER A 90 10.89 15.40 -10.22
CA SER A 90 10.43 15.48 -11.61
C SER A 90 9.17 14.65 -11.86
N LEU A 91 9.09 13.46 -11.26
CA LEU A 91 7.91 12.60 -11.36
C LEU A 91 6.70 13.16 -10.57
N ILE A 92 6.92 13.70 -9.37
CA ILE A 92 5.85 14.30 -8.57
C ILE A 92 5.23 15.49 -9.32
N ASP A 93 6.06 16.31 -9.95
CA ASP A 93 5.61 17.46 -10.74
C ASP A 93 4.86 17.03 -12.02
N ALA A 94 5.20 15.84 -12.56
CA ALA A 94 4.58 15.27 -13.74
C ALA A 94 3.18 14.68 -13.49
N VAL A 95 3.01 14.05 -12.33
CA VAL A 95 1.83 13.25 -12.03
C VAL A 95 0.64 14.18 -11.74
N PRO A 96 -0.52 14.00 -12.40
CA PRO A 96 -1.73 14.74 -12.07
C PRO A 96 -2.05 14.66 -10.58
N ARG A 97 -2.34 15.80 -9.94
CA ARG A 97 -2.63 15.85 -8.49
C ARG A 97 -3.71 14.86 -8.06
N ALA A 98 -4.71 14.61 -8.89
CA ALA A 98 -5.76 13.63 -8.62
C ALA A 98 -5.23 12.19 -8.48
N ILE A 99 -4.08 11.84 -9.06
CA ILE A 99 -3.46 10.51 -8.90
C ILE A 99 -2.60 10.46 -7.64
N ALA A 100 -1.93 11.56 -7.30
CA ALA A 100 -1.07 11.65 -6.12
C ALA A 100 -1.85 11.88 -4.81
N ASP A 101 -3.11 12.29 -4.89
CA ASP A 101 -3.97 12.57 -3.75
C ASP A 101 -4.42 11.28 -3.03
N PRO A 102 -4.16 11.13 -1.72
CA PRO A 102 -4.60 9.97 -0.95
C PRO A 102 -6.13 9.88 -0.82
N GLY A 103 -6.86 10.99 -0.94
CA GLY A 103 -8.33 10.98 -0.97
C GLY A 103 -8.88 10.16 -2.14
N THR A 104 -8.22 10.19 -3.30
CA THR A 104 -8.58 9.37 -4.46
C THR A 104 -8.46 7.87 -4.17
N THR A 105 -7.48 7.46 -3.36
CA THR A 105 -7.38 6.07 -2.90
C THR A 105 -8.59 5.68 -2.04
N ALA A 106 -9.05 6.59 -1.17
CA ALA A 106 -10.23 6.35 -0.33
C ALA A 106 -11.50 6.11 -1.16
N ILE A 107 -11.67 6.87 -2.25
CA ILE A 107 -12.77 6.72 -3.19
C ILE A 107 -12.73 5.33 -3.85
N TRP A 108 -11.55 4.86 -4.23
CA TRP A 108 -11.40 3.52 -4.83
C TRP A 108 -11.70 2.41 -3.83
N GLU A 109 -11.23 2.50 -2.59
CA GLU A 109 -11.57 1.52 -1.55
C GLU A 109 -13.09 1.50 -1.29
N GLN A 110 -13.76 2.65 -1.29
CA GLN A 110 -15.22 2.70 -1.20
C GLN A 110 -15.90 2.01 -2.39
N ALA A 111 -15.40 2.24 -3.61
CA ALA A 111 -15.93 1.60 -4.80
C ALA A 111 -15.73 0.08 -4.78
N LEU A 112 -14.59 -0.39 -4.30
CA LEU A 112 -14.33 -1.82 -4.13
C LEU A 112 -15.26 -2.45 -3.09
N ASP A 113 -15.57 -1.76 -2.00
CA ASP A 113 -16.53 -2.23 -1.01
C ASP A 113 -17.96 -2.31 -1.57
N MET A 114 -18.38 -1.34 -2.38
CA MET A 114 -19.68 -1.39 -3.08
C MET A 114 -19.76 -2.58 -4.05
N VAL A 115 -18.64 -2.92 -4.71
CA VAL A 115 -18.57 -4.13 -5.54
C VAL A 115 -18.66 -5.39 -4.68
N GLN A 116 -18.01 -5.41 -3.52
CA GLN A 116 -18.07 -6.53 -2.59
C GLN A 116 -19.48 -6.71 -1.99
N SER A 117 -20.21 -5.63 -1.68
CA SER A 117 -21.57 -5.69 -1.15
C SER A 117 -22.64 -5.96 -2.23
N GLY A 118 -22.28 -5.84 -3.50
CA GLY A 118 -23.20 -6.01 -4.64
C GLY A 118 -24.00 -4.75 -4.98
N GLU A 119 -23.71 -3.61 -4.35
CA GLU A 119 -24.31 -2.30 -4.67
C GLU A 119 -23.82 -1.74 -6.01
N MET A 120 -22.63 -2.14 -6.46
CA MET A 120 -22.07 -1.81 -7.77
C MET A 120 -21.62 -3.08 -8.49
N SER A 121 -21.88 -3.19 -9.79
CA SER A 121 -21.34 -4.30 -10.58
C SER A 121 -19.85 -4.12 -10.86
N LEU A 122 -19.13 -5.22 -11.03
CA LEU A 122 -17.71 -5.18 -11.42
C LEU A 122 -17.55 -4.50 -12.79
N GLU A 123 -18.47 -4.76 -13.73
CA GLU A 123 -18.47 -4.17 -15.06
C GLU A 123 -18.58 -2.64 -14.99
N GLU A 124 -19.50 -2.13 -14.16
CA GLU A 124 -19.69 -0.70 -13.96
C GLU A 124 -18.45 -0.05 -13.32
N PHE A 125 -17.87 -0.69 -12.30
CA PHE A 125 -16.63 -0.22 -11.68
C PHE A 125 -15.50 -0.12 -12.72
N VAL A 126 -15.26 -1.17 -13.49
CA VAL A 126 -14.21 -1.19 -14.52
C VAL A 126 -14.46 -0.13 -15.60
N ALA A 127 -15.70 0.05 -16.04
CA ALA A 127 -16.05 1.08 -17.01
C ALA A 127 -15.76 2.49 -16.50
N LYS A 128 -16.11 2.80 -15.24
CA LYS A 128 -15.81 4.08 -14.58
C LYS A 128 -14.30 4.31 -14.48
N GLN A 129 -13.54 3.30 -14.06
CA GLN A 129 -12.08 3.39 -13.97
C GLN A 129 -11.42 3.60 -15.34
N ALA A 130 -11.87 2.89 -16.38
CA ALA A 130 -11.36 3.03 -17.73
C ALA A 130 -11.63 4.43 -18.31
N ALA A 131 -12.84 4.97 -18.11
CA ALA A 131 -13.20 6.32 -18.53
C ALA A 131 -12.35 7.38 -17.81
N TRP A 132 -12.17 7.24 -16.50
CA TRP A 132 -11.34 8.14 -15.71
C TRP A 132 -9.86 8.09 -16.14
N MET A 133 -9.29 6.89 -16.31
CA MET A 133 -7.92 6.73 -16.80
C MET A 133 -7.74 7.33 -18.19
N SER A 134 -8.68 7.11 -19.11
CA SER A 134 -8.63 7.69 -20.47
C SER A 134 -8.58 9.21 -20.43
N LYS A 135 -9.33 9.84 -19.51
CA LYS A 135 -9.29 11.29 -19.28
C LYS A 135 -7.94 11.75 -18.73
N GLN A 136 -7.33 11.02 -17.79
CA GLN A 136 -6.00 11.38 -17.28
C GLN A 136 -4.91 11.22 -18.35
N VAL A 137 -4.96 10.14 -19.12
CA VAL A 137 -4.02 9.90 -20.23
C VAL A 137 -4.15 11.02 -21.26
N SER A 138 -5.36 11.37 -21.67
CA SER A 138 -5.60 12.45 -22.64
C SER A 138 -5.00 13.79 -22.21
N ARG A 139 -5.00 14.10 -20.90
CA ARG A 139 -4.35 15.30 -20.35
C ARG A 139 -2.83 15.27 -20.47
N CYS A 140 -2.25 14.07 -20.48
CA CYS A 140 -0.82 13.87 -20.58
C CYS A 140 -0.34 13.73 -22.04
N VAL A 141 -1.25 13.46 -22.99
CA VAL A 141 -0.93 13.37 -24.42
C VAL A 141 -0.50 14.76 -24.90
N GLY A 142 0.82 14.96 -25.01
CA GLY A 142 1.44 16.23 -25.39
C GLY A 142 2.29 16.89 -24.29
N MET A 143 2.25 16.38 -23.05
CA MET A 143 3.18 16.82 -22.01
C MET A 143 4.59 16.33 -22.33
N ARG A 144 5.49 17.28 -22.63
CA ARG A 144 6.92 16.99 -22.77
C ARG A 144 7.60 17.22 -21.43
N MET A 145 8.14 16.15 -20.85
CA MET A 145 8.77 16.20 -19.53
C MET A 145 10.26 15.97 -19.65
N SER A 146 11.04 16.78 -18.93
CA SER A 146 12.47 16.58 -18.75
C SER A 146 12.68 15.97 -17.36
N ILE A 147 12.85 14.65 -17.29
CA ILE A 147 13.17 13.98 -16.02
C ILE A 147 14.67 14.18 -15.76
N SER A 148 15.00 14.92 -14.70
CA SER A 148 16.38 15.11 -14.30
C SER A 148 16.88 13.90 -13.51
N GLY A 149 17.96 13.27 -13.99
CA GLY A 149 18.62 12.15 -13.34
C GLY A 149 18.16 10.76 -13.83
N PRO A 150 18.94 9.72 -13.55
CA PRO A 150 18.61 8.38 -14.02
C PRO A 150 17.43 7.82 -13.21
N ALA A 151 16.30 7.59 -13.87
CA ALA A 151 15.10 6.93 -13.29
C ALA A 151 15.31 5.42 -12.97
N SER A 152 16.57 4.96 -13.00
CA SER A 152 17.04 3.66 -12.56
C SER A 152 18.54 3.77 -12.32
N PRO A 153 19.11 3.17 -11.26
CA PRO A 153 20.56 2.97 -11.21
C PRO A 153 20.99 2.30 -12.53
N ALA A 154 22.01 2.88 -13.18
CA ALA A 154 22.44 2.47 -14.51
C ALA A 154 22.59 0.93 -14.59
N GLY A 155 21.77 0.27 -15.44
CA GLY A 155 21.86 -1.18 -15.70
C GLY A 155 20.66 -2.05 -15.29
N VAL A 156 19.62 -1.51 -14.63
CA VAL A 156 18.44 -2.32 -14.25
C VAL A 156 17.30 -2.14 -15.27
N ALA A 157 16.85 -3.23 -15.88
CA ALA A 157 15.72 -3.24 -16.81
C ALA A 157 14.42 -2.76 -16.11
N PRO A 158 13.49 -2.09 -16.83
CA PRO A 158 12.24 -1.61 -16.24
C PRO A 158 11.48 -2.75 -15.52
N PRO A 159 11.04 -2.56 -14.26
CA PRO A 159 10.43 -3.64 -13.47
C PRO A 159 9.21 -4.28 -14.12
N TRP A 160 8.47 -3.54 -14.95
CA TRP A 160 7.29 -4.01 -15.68
C TRP A 160 7.62 -4.98 -16.83
N LYS A 161 8.88 -5.09 -17.28
CA LYS A 161 9.29 -6.06 -18.30
C LYS A 161 9.58 -7.46 -17.75
N LYS A 162 9.47 -7.69 -16.44
CA LYS A 162 9.57 -9.05 -15.88
C LYS A 162 8.32 -9.84 -16.29
N LYS A 163 8.38 -10.55 -17.43
CA LYS A 163 7.40 -11.57 -17.83
C LYS A 163 7.13 -12.45 -16.62
N ARG A 164 5.88 -12.45 -16.13
CA ARG A 164 5.37 -13.44 -15.18
C ARG A 164 5.69 -14.81 -15.77
N LYS A 165 6.64 -15.55 -15.19
CA LYS A 165 6.81 -16.96 -15.52
C LYS A 165 5.54 -17.64 -15.01
N THR A 166 4.64 -17.99 -15.92
CA THR A 166 3.57 -18.94 -15.64
C THR A 166 4.23 -20.22 -15.17
N ALA A 167 4.14 -20.50 -13.87
CA ALA A 167 4.48 -21.82 -13.36
C ALA A 167 3.57 -22.82 -14.08
N LYS A 168 4.17 -23.67 -14.91
CA LYS A 168 3.50 -24.77 -15.59
C LYS A 168 3.02 -25.72 -14.50
N ARG A 169 1.76 -25.58 -14.11
CA ARG A 169 1.09 -26.50 -13.19
C ARG A 169 0.95 -27.82 -13.93
N SER A 170 1.84 -28.77 -13.62
CA SER A 170 1.75 -30.15 -14.10
C SER A 170 0.43 -30.74 -13.61
N THR A 171 -0.50 -30.95 -14.53
CA THR A 171 -1.69 -31.75 -14.34
C THR A 171 -1.26 -33.20 -14.17
N ALA A 172 -1.28 -33.69 -12.92
CA ALA A 172 -1.29 -35.12 -12.65
C ALA A 172 -2.71 -35.62 -12.97
N THR A 173 -2.85 -36.24 -14.13
CA THR A 173 -4.05 -36.95 -14.57
C THR A 173 -4.16 -38.24 -13.75
N SER A 174 -5.08 -38.30 -12.78
CA SER A 174 -5.52 -39.57 -12.20
C SER A 174 -6.77 -40.03 -12.95
N SER A 175 -6.58 -40.77 -14.04
CA SER A 175 -7.67 -41.48 -14.71
C SER A 175 -7.95 -42.80 -13.99
N ALA A 176 -9.22 -43.00 -13.66
CA ALA A 176 -9.79 -44.18 -13.03
C ALA A 176 -9.48 -45.49 -13.78
N ALA A 177 -9.22 -46.55 -13.01
CA ALA A 177 -9.29 -47.93 -13.48
C ALA A 177 -10.18 -48.73 -12.53
N THR A 178 -11.32 -49.15 -13.07
CA THR A 178 -12.30 -50.07 -12.49
C THR A 178 -11.73 -51.50 -12.52
N GLY A 179 -11.81 -52.24 -11.42
CA GLY A 179 -11.36 -53.64 -11.33
C GLY A 179 -11.99 -54.40 -10.16
N THR A 180 -12.60 -55.53 -10.47
CA THR A 180 -13.68 -56.23 -9.74
C THR A 180 -13.19 -57.24 -8.68
N ALA A 181 -13.94 -57.34 -7.56
CA ALA A 181 -14.25 -58.48 -6.66
C ALA A 181 -13.15 -59.44 -6.12
N ALA A 182 -13.17 -59.70 -4.79
CA ALA A 182 -13.59 -61.00 -4.20
C ALA A 182 -13.55 -61.04 -2.64
N LYS A 183 -14.58 -61.69 -2.06
CA LYS A 183 -14.85 -62.16 -0.67
C LYS A 183 -13.65 -62.88 0.01
N LYS A 184 -13.49 -63.01 1.35
CA LYS A 184 -14.36 -63.55 2.45
C LYS A 184 -13.52 -63.59 3.79
N PRO A 185 -13.98 -64.11 4.96
CA PRO A 185 -14.83 -63.49 5.99
C PRO A 185 -14.26 -63.43 7.45
N ARG A 186 -14.90 -62.59 8.28
CA ARG A 186 -15.34 -62.74 9.69
C ARG A 186 -14.62 -63.76 10.62
N ARG A 187 -14.06 -63.26 11.76
CA ARG A 187 -14.19 -63.91 13.08
C ARG A 187 -14.40 -62.87 14.19
N THR A 188 -15.44 -63.15 14.97
CA THR A 188 -15.94 -62.49 16.16
C THR A 188 -15.16 -62.93 17.42
N ALA A 189 -14.95 -62.05 18.40
CA ALA A 189 -14.99 -62.39 19.83
C ALA A 189 -15.04 -61.12 20.71
N ARG A 190 -15.62 -61.29 21.92
CA ARG A 190 -16.23 -60.35 22.87
C ARG A 190 -15.23 -59.71 23.87
N PRO A 191 -15.69 -58.78 24.75
CA PRO A 191 -14.89 -57.87 25.58
C PRO A 191 -14.68 -58.37 27.02
N ALA A 192 -13.83 -57.67 27.79
CA ALA A 192 -14.00 -57.50 29.24
C ALA A 192 -13.15 -56.35 29.79
N ALA A 193 -13.65 -55.76 30.86
CA ALA A 193 -13.23 -54.55 31.54
C ALA A 193 -11.97 -54.69 32.41
N ARG A 194 -11.33 -53.55 32.71
CA ARG A 194 -11.09 -53.06 34.08
C ARG A 194 -10.85 -51.55 34.05
#